data_AF-A0A741AWL2-F1
#
_entry.id   AF-A0A741AWL2-F1
#
_cell.length_a   1.000
_cell.length_b   1.000
_cell.length_c   1.000
_cell.angle_alpha   90.00
_cell.angle_beta   90.00
_cell.angle_gamma   90.00
#
_symmetry.space_group_name_H-M   'P 1'
#
loop_
_entity.id
_entity.type
_entity.pdbx_description
1 polymer ?
#
loop_
_entity_poly.entity_id
_entity_poly.type
_entity_poly.pdbx_seq_one_letter_code
_entity_poly.pdbx_strand_id
1 'polypeptide(L)'
;MFDSKPYPVQVAVAQANRYTSQERADEINSRQFSALDVLVKADLLTVKDTLVDDVIGFTKTGKKVPGREYALTDEGKKYLKSPERPDFCVGHYKVDEIVDFTEPGDAMGMKITQVNYTFSPTSIAEWAKRDDVRAAFLGLESDLKEKQTKRITLVLKNDGWSAER
;
A
#
# COMPACT_ATOMS: atom_id res chain seq x y z
N MET A 1 -8.41 -1.54 -23.10
CA MET A 1 -8.54 -0.61 -21.96
C MET A 1 -9.09 -1.43 -20.81
N PHE A 2 -8.22 -2.04 -20.00
CA PHE A 2 -8.69 -2.80 -18.83
C PHE A 2 -9.19 -1.77 -17.83
N ASP A 3 -10.47 -1.87 -17.48
CA ASP A 3 -11.10 -1.09 -16.43
C ASP A 3 -10.47 -1.54 -15.10
N SER A 4 -9.24 -1.08 -14.83
CA SER A 4 -8.39 -1.56 -13.73
C SER A 4 -8.79 -0.86 -12.43
N LYS A 5 -10.07 -0.96 -12.08
CA LYS A 5 -10.50 -0.62 -10.72
C LYS A 5 -9.86 -1.66 -9.80
N PRO A 6 -9.12 -1.22 -8.78
CA PRO A 6 -8.38 -2.10 -7.88
C PRO A 6 -9.31 -2.93 -7.01
N TYR A 7 -10.58 -2.51 -6.85
CA TYR A 7 -11.62 -3.25 -6.16
C TYR A 7 -12.88 -3.36 -7.03
N PRO A 8 -13.63 -4.46 -6.96
CA PRO A 8 -13.39 -5.60 -6.07
C PRO A 8 -12.19 -6.47 -6.51
N VAL A 9 -11.42 -6.98 -5.54
CA VAL A 9 -10.34 -7.94 -5.78
C VAL A 9 -10.92 -9.34 -5.67
N GLN A 10 -10.73 -10.17 -6.69
CA GLN A 10 -11.14 -11.57 -6.68
C GLN A 10 -9.91 -12.47 -6.62
N VAL A 11 -9.92 -13.40 -5.69
CA VAL A 11 -8.77 -14.22 -5.35
C VAL A 11 -9.20 -15.68 -5.24
N ALA A 12 -8.61 -16.56 -6.04
CA ALA A 12 -8.92 -17.98 -6.01
C ALA A 12 -8.41 -18.65 -4.74
N VAL A 13 -9.20 -19.57 -4.20
CA VAL A 13 -8.78 -20.45 -3.09
C VAL A 13 -7.97 -21.60 -3.69
N ALA A 14 -6.71 -21.74 -3.29
CA ALA A 14 -5.87 -22.87 -3.66
C ALA A 14 -6.54 -24.18 -3.24
N GLN A 15 -6.58 -25.14 -4.15
CA GLN A 15 -7.21 -26.45 -3.96
C GLN A 15 -6.15 -27.54 -3.89
N ALA A 16 -6.37 -28.53 -3.04
CA ALA A 16 -5.58 -29.76 -3.08
C ALA A 16 -5.75 -30.47 -4.43
N ASN A 17 -4.66 -31.04 -4.94
CA ASN A 17 -4.65 -31.79 -6.19
C ASN A 17 -3.50 -32.81 -6.17
N ARG A 18 -3.25 -33.49 -7.31
CA ARG A 18 -2.18 -34.50 -7.42
C ARG A 18 -0.76 -34.00 -7.11
N TYR A 19 -0.53 -32.68 -7.09
CA TYR A 19 0.75 -32.03 -6.82
C TYR A 19 0.77 -31.18 -5.53
N THR A 20 -0.40 -30.81 -5.01
CA THR A 20 -0.54 -29.94 -3.84
C THR A 20 -1.35 -30.67 -2.77
N SER A 21 -0.75 -30.95 -1.62
CA SER A 21 -1.46 -31.51 -0.47
C SER A 21 -2.47 -30.51 0.10
N GLN A 22 -3.42 -31.00 0.91
CA GLN A 22 -4.37 -30.14 1.60
C GLN A 22 -3.67 -29.13 2.52
N GLU A 23 -2.72 -29.60 3.34
CA GLU A 23 -1.91 -28.76 4.22
C GLU A 23 -1.20 -27.65 3.44
N ARG A 24 -0.62 -27.98 2.28
CA ARG A 24 0.05 -26.99 1.44
C ARG A 24 -0.92 -25.98 0.84
N ALA A 25 -2.11 -26.41 0.43
CA ALA A 25 -3.16 -25.52 -0.06
C ALA A 25 -3.63 -24.56 1.05
N ASP A 26 -3.78 -25.07 2.28
CA ASP A 26 -4.19 -24.27 3.44
C ASP A 26 -3.11 -23.24 3.83
N GLU A 27 -1.83 -23.59 3.77
CA GLU A 27 -0.73 -22.65 3.95
C GLU A 27 -0.72 -21.54 2.89
N ILE A 28 -0.94 -21.90 1.62
CA ILE A 28 -1.01 -20.93 0.51
C ILE A 28 -2.16 -19.96 0.78
N ASN A 29 -3.35 -20.50 1.05
CA ASN A 29 -4.54 -19.71 1.35
C ASN A 29 -4.33 -18.79 2.55
N SER A 30 -3.78 -19.30 3.65
CA SER A 30 -3.51 -18.50 4.85
C SER A 30 -2.60 -17.30 4.54
N ARG A 31 -1.51 -17.52 3.79
CA ARG A 31 -0.61 -16.43 3.41
C ARG A 31 -1.27 -15.43 2.46
N GLN A 32 -1.94 -15.95 1.44
CA GLN A 32 -2.56 -15.17 0.38
C GLN A 32 -3.70 -14.27 0.86
N PHE A 33 -4.50 -14.75 1.81
CA PHE A 33 -5.63 -13.99 2.35
C PHE A 33 -5.28 -13.15 3.58
N SER A 34 -4.17 -13.43 4.28
CA SER A 34 -3.81 -12.79 5.56
C SER A 34 -3.95 -11.26 5.57
N ALA A 35 -3.33 -10.57 4.59
CA ALA A 35 -3.36 -9.12 4.51
C ALA A 35 -4.77 -8.58 4.23
N LEU A 36 -5.52 -9.21 3.32
CA LEU A 36 -6.88 -8.79 2.98
C LEU A 36 -7.86 -9.04 4.13
N ASP A 37 -7.74 -10.18 4.81
CA ASP A 37 -8.58 -10.53 5.96
C ASP A 37 -8.33 -9.58 7.14
N VAL A 38 -7.11 -9.08 7.32
CA VAL A 38 -6.79 -8.05 8.30
C VAL A 38 -7.46 -6.71 7.95
N LEU A 39 -7.47 -6.32 6.67
CA LEU A 39 -8.20 -5.13 6.21
C LEU A 39 -9.72 -5.28 6.36
N VAL A 40 -10.27 -6.50 6.25
CA VAL A 40 -11.67 -6.79 6.58
C VAL A 40 -11.94 -6.61 8.07
N LYS A 41 -11.08 -7.16 8.93
CA LYS A 41 -11.19 -6.98 10.39
C LYS A 41 -11.07 -5.51 10.81
N ALA A 42 -10.41 -4.69 10.00
CA ALA A 42 -10.26 -3.26 10.16
C ALA A 42 -11.42 -2.43 9.55
N ASP A 43 -12.47 -3.09 9.05
CA ASP A 43 -13.65 -2.48 8.40
C ASP A 43 -13.32 -1.66 7.14
N LEU A 44 -12.19 -1.95 6.47
CA LEU A 44 -11.83 -1.30 5.19
C LEU A 44 -12.35 -2.09 3.99
N LEU A 45 -12.47 -3.40 4.15
CA LEU A 45 -12.94 -4.31 3.12
C LEU A 45 -14.08 -5.18 3.66
N THR A 46 -14.94 -5.61 2.76
CA THR A 46 -15.87 -6.73 2.95
C THR A 46 -15.32 -7.94 2.22
N VAL A 47 -15.62 -9.14 2.71
CA VAL A 47 -15.28 -10.39 2.03
C VAL A 47 -16.53 -11.22 1.81
N LYS A 48 -16.64 -11.85 0.65
CA LYS A 48 -17.65 -12.88 0.37
C LYS A 48 -17.05 -14.02 -0.43
N ASP A 49 -17.50 -15.24 -0.14
CA ASP A 49 -17.15 -16.39 -0.96
C ASP A 49 -17.87 -16.32 -2.31
N THR A 50 -17.17 -16.65 -3.38
CA THR A 50 -17.70 -16.61 -4.74
C THR A 50 -16.99 -17.60 -5.65
N LEU A 51 -17.43 -17.67 -6.91
CA LEU A 51 -16.75 -18.41 -7.96
C LEU A 51 -15.93 -17.44 -8.81
N VAL A 52 -14.61 -17.60 -8.80
CA VAL A 52 -13.69 -16.77 -9.58
C VAL A 52 -13.17 -17.54 -10.79
N ASP A 53 -12.70 -16.80 -11.79
CA ASP A 53 -12.00 -17.44 -12.92
C ASP A 53 -10.70 -18.07 -12.41
N ASP A 54 -10.48 -19.33 -12.77
CA ASP A 54 -9.22 -19.99 -12.54
C ASP A 54 -8.15 -19.40 -13.48
N VAL A 55 -6.99 -19.08 -12.92
CA VAL A 55 -5.90 -18.38 -13.60
C VAL A 55 -4.62 -19.18 -13.47
N ILE A 56 -3.99 -19.47 -14.60
CA ILE A 56 -2.66 -20.10 -14.66
C ILE A 56 -1.70 -19.06 -15.24
N GLY A 57 -0.75 -18.61 -14.41
CA GLY A 57 0.11 -17.48 -14.76
C GLY A 57 -0.69 -16.19 -14.90
N PHE A 58 -0.89 -15.73 -16.14
CA PHE A 58 -1.65 -14.51 -16.45
C PHE A 58 -2.90 -14.79 -17.31
N THR A 59 -3.23 -16.06 -17.52
CA THR A 59 -4.28 -16.46 -18.47
C THR A 59 -5.44 -17.11 -17.74
N LYS A 60 -6.66 -16.64 -18.02
CA LYS A 60 -7.90 -17.25 -17.53
C LYS A 60 -8.12 -18.58 -18.25
N THR A 61 -8.41 -19.64 -17.50
CA THR A 61 -8.68 -20.97 -18.07
C THR A 61 -10.14 -21.13 -18.52
N GLY A 62 -11.01 -20.19 -18.14
CA GLY A 62 -12.46 -20.26 -18.36
C GLY A 62 -13.19 -21.16 -17.37
N LYS A 63 -12.47 -21.90 -16.53
CA LYS A 63 -13.04 -22.67 -15.43
C LYS A 63 -13.34 -21.75 -14.25
N LYS A 64 -14.45 -21.99 -13.58
CA LYS A 64 -14.79 -21.36 -12.30
C LYS A 64 -14.30 -22.22 -11.13
N VAL A 65 -13.63 -21.60 -10.17
CA VAL A 65 -13.15 -22.24 -8.93
C VAL A 65 -13.62 -21.45 -7.71
N PRO A 66 -13.73 -22.10 -6.53
CA PRO A 66 -13.98 -21.38 -5.29
C PRO A 66 -12.94 -20.28 -5.07
N GLY A 67 -13.41 -19.10 -4.68
CA GLY A 67 -12.63 -17.91 -4.46
C GLY A 67 -13.28 -16.97 -3.45
N ARG A 68 -12.59 -15.90 -3.12
CA ARG A 68 -13.09 -14.80 -2.29
C ARG A 68 -13.07 -13.51 -3.07
N GLU A 69 -14.12 -12.73 -2.92
CA GLU A 69 -14.19 -11.36 -3.43
C GLU A 69 -14.08 -10.39 -2.26
N TYR A 70 -13.16 -9.44 -2.38
CA TYR A 70 -12.93 -8.37 -1.44
C TYR A 70 -13.37 -7.03 -2.04
N ALA A 71 -14.30 -6.32 -1.38
CA ALA A 71 -14.85 -5.06 -1.86
C ALA A 71 -14.73 -3.96 -0.81
N LEU A 72 -14.53 -2.72 -1.25
CA LEU A 72 -14.41 -1.56 -0.36
C LEU A 72 -15.68 -1.31 0.46
N THR A 73 -15.51 -1.12 1.77
CA THR A 73 -16.54 -0.51 2.63
C THR A 73 -16.60 1.00 2.38
N ASP A 74 -17.60 1.67 2.94
CA ASP A 74 -17.66 3.13 2.90
C ASP A 74 -16.52 3.79 3.71
N GLU A 75 -16.05 3.13 4.77
CA GLU A 75 -14.87 3.56 5.52
C GLU A 75 -13.59 3.37 4.71
N GLY A 76 -13.42 2.21 4.06
CA GLY A 76 -12.28 1.92 3.20
C GLY A 76 -12.10 2.93 2.06
N LYS A 77 -13.21 3.39 1.46
CA LYS A 77 -13.17 4.43 0.42
C LYS A 77 -12.53 5.74 0.89
N LYS A 78 -12.64 6.09 2.18
CA LYS A 78 -12.06 7.33 2.74
C LYS A 78 -10.53 7.31 2.75
N TYR A 79 -9.95 6.12 2.88
CA TYR A 79 -8.49 5.95 2.95
C TYR A 79 -7.88 5.53 1.62
N LEU A 80 -8.67 5.30 0.57
CA LEU A 80 -8.10 4.89 -0.71
C LEU A 80 -7.25 6.01 -1.30
N LYS A 81 -5.98 5.72 -1.65
CA LYS A 81 -5.05 6.73 -2.19
C LYS A 81 -5.51 7.27 -3.55
N SER A 82 -6.08 6.41 -4.38
CA SER A 82 -6.66 6.75 -5.67
C SER A 82 -7.66 5.67 -6.07
N PRO A 83 -8.75 6.01 -6.78
CA PRO A 83 -9.68 5.02 -7.34
C PRO A 83 -9.05 3.97 -8.26
N GLU A 84 -7.82 4.19 -8.72
CA GLU A 84 -7.09 3.31 -9.64
C GLU A 84 -6.02 2.45 -8.95
N ARG A 85 -5.79 2.63 -7.65
CA ARG A 85 -4.74 1.94 -6.88
C ARG A 85 -5.33 1.19 -5.69
N PRO A 86 -4.85 -0.04 -5.39
CA PRO A 86 -5.35 -0.81 -4.24
C PRO A 86 -4.85 -0.27 -2.90
N ASP A 87 -3.94 0.71 -2.91
CA ASP A 87 -3.23 1.22 -1.75
C ASP A 87 -4.13 2.09 -0.86
N PHE A 88 -4.06 1.85 0.44
CA PHE A 88 -4.67 2.70 1.47
C PHE A 88 -3.65 3.70 2.03
N CYS A 89 -4.07 4.95 2.21
CA CYS A 89 -3.36 5.99 2.90
C CYS A 89 -3.46 5.76 4.42
N VAL A 90 -2.32 5.46 5.05
CA VAL A 90 -2.22 5.21 6.49
C VAL A 90 -2.07 6.48 7.32
N GLY A 91 -1.66 7.59 6.70
CA GLY A 91 -1.40 8.87 7.35
C GLY A 91 -0.56 9.80 6.47
N HIS A 92 -0.08 10.88 7.07
CA HIS A 92 0.77 11.87 6.42
C HIS A 92 2.12 11.96 7.13
N TYR A 93 3.10 12.58 6.48
CA TYR A 93 4.34 12.97 7.15
C TYR A 93 4.35 14.47 7.40
N LYS A 94 4.88 14.87 8.55
CA LYS A 94 5.15 16.26 8.91
C LYS A 94 6.64 16.43 9.10
N VAL A 95 7.19 17.50 8.54
CA VAL A 95 8.57 17.92 8.82
C VAL A 95 8.63 18.44 10.25
N ASP A 96 9.54 17.88 11.04
CA ASP A 96 9.75 18.28 12.43
C ASP A 96 10.77 19.41 12.50
N GLU A 97 11.92 19.24 11.84
CA GLU A 97 13.05 20.17 11.89
C GLU A 97 13.89 20.12 10.61
N ILE A 98 14.42 21.28 10.19
CA ILE A 98 15.49 21.35 9.20
C ILE A 98 16.83 21.26 9.93
N VAL A 99 17.58 20.19 9.67
CA VAL A 99 18.86 19.91 10.34
C VAL A 99 19.97 20.79 9.78
N ASP A 100 20.12 20.79 8.46
CA ASP A 100 21.09 21.62 7.74
C ASP A 100 20.67 21.76 6.26
N PHE A 101 21.30 22.72 5.59
CA PHE A 101 21.14 22.88 4.15
C PHE A 101 22.42 23.44 3.53
N THR A 102 22.64 23.12 2.25
CA THR A 102 23.75 23.70 1.48
C THR A 102 23.39 25.09 0.97
N GLU A 103 24.37 25.97 0.84
CA GLU A 103 24.15 27.24 0.13
C GLU A 103 23.60 26.98 -1.28
N PRO A 104 22.66 27.83 -1.76
CA PRO A 104 22.13 27.74 -3.11
C PRO A 104 23.22 27.86 -4.18
N GLY A 105 23.47 26.78 -4.92
CA GLY A 105 24.47 26.72 -5.98
C GLY A 105 23.86 26.49 -7.36
N ASP A 106 24.55 26.91 -8.41
CA ASP A 106 24.13 26.65 -9.79
C ASP A 106 24.58 25.26 -10.25
N ALA A 107 23.64 24.43 -10.70
CA ALA A 107 23.88 23.12 -11.29
C ALA A 107 23.00 22.95 -12.53
N MET A 108 23.61 22.64 -13.68
CA MET A 108 22.89 22.45 -14.95
C MET A 108 21.98 23.64 -15.34
N GLY A 109 22.41 24.86 -15.01
CA GLY A 109 21.63 26.09 -15.28
C GLY A 109 20.45 26.32 -14.33
N MET A 110 20.31 25.52 -13.27
CA MET A 110 19.29 25.67 -12.23
C MET A 110 19.96 25.94 -10.89
N LYS A 111 19.34 26.81 -10.07
CA LYS A 111 19.78 27.02 -8.69
C LYS A 111 19.21 25.92 -7.79
N ILE A 112 20.08 25.19 -7.11
CA ILE A 112 19.73 24.04 -6.27
C ILE A 112 20.24 24.19 -4.83
N THR A 113 19.56 23.57 -3.88
CA THR A 113 20.03 23.39 -2.50
C THR A 113 19.66 21.99 -2.02
N GLN A 114 20.53 21.37 -1.22
CA GLN A 114 20.22 20.12 -0.52
C GLN A 114 19.82 20.46 0.90
N VAL A 115 18.71 19.87 1.36
CA VAL A 115 18.16 20.08 2.69
C VAL A 115 18.09 18.74 3.41
N ASN A 116 18.73 18.65 4.57
CA ASN A 116 18.57 17.55 5.51
C ASN A 116 17.51 17.92 6.53
N TYR A 117 16.55 17.04 6.77
CA TYR A 117 15.44 17.31 7.68
C TYR A 117 15.00 16.06 8.42
N THR A 118 14.40 16.26 9.58
CA THR A 118 13.69 15.22 10.32
C THR A 118 12.20 15.32 10.07
N PHE A 119 11.53 14.17 10.07
CA PHE A 119 10.08 14.10 9.87
C PHE A 119 9.48 12.95 10.67
N SER A 120 8.22 13.13 11.04
CA SER A 120 7.44 12.15 11.78
C SER A 120 6.10 11.91 11.11
N PRO A 121 5.54 10.70 11.20
CA PRO A 121 4.18 10.44 10.78
C PRO A 121 3.19 11.24 11.63
N THR A 122 2.17 11.77 10.99
CA THR A 122 1.07 12.52 11.60
C THR A 122 -0.25 12.07 11.00
N SER A 123 -1.36 12.31 11.70
CA SER A 123 -2.70 11.98 11.22
C SER A 123 -2.83 10.49 10.81
N ILE A 124 -2.19 9.62 11.59
CA ILE A 124 -2.21 8.17 11.36
C ILE A 124 -3.64 7.67 11.61
N ALA A 125 -4.21 6.98 10.63
CA ALA A 125 -5.54 6.41 10.75
C ALA A 125 -5.58 5.35 11.87
N GLU A 126 -6.64 5.33 12.67
CA GLU A 126 -6.74 4.42 13.83
C GLU A 126 -6.63 2.95 13.44
N TRP A 127 -7.19 2.57 12.28
CA TRP A 127 -7.09 1.21 11.77
C TRP A 127 -5.62 0.80 11.52
N ALA A 128 -4.76 1.72 11.09
CA ALA A 128 -3.36 1.45 10.79
C ALA A 128 -2.50 1.25 12.04
N LYS A 129 -3.02 1.62 13.22
CA LYS A 129 -2.32 1.44 14.49
C LYS A 129 -2.47 0.03 15.06
N ARG A 130 -3.43 -0.76 14.58
CA ARG A 130 -3.71 -2.11 15.10
C ARG A 130 -2.53 -3.06 14.87
N ASP A 131 -2.25 -3.91 15.86
CA ASP A 131 -1.13 -4.85 15.81
C ASP A 131 -1.26 -5.88 14.69
N ASP A 132 -2.49 -6.33 14.39
CA ASP A 132 -2.75 -7.25 13.29
C ASP A 132 -2.44 -6.63 11.91
N VAL A 133 -2.75 -5.34 11.74
CA VAL A 133 -2.38 -4.56 10.55
C VAL A 133 -0.86 -4.39 10.46
N ARG A 134 -0.20 -4.00 11.54
CA ARG A 134 1.27 -3.85 11.56
C ARG A 134 2.00 -5.15 11.23
N ALA A 135 1.52 -6.27 11.77
CA ALA A 135 2.09 -7.59 11.51
C ALA A 135 1.86 -8.06 10.06
N ALA A 136 0.70 -7.74 9.47
CA ALA A 136 0.39 -8.09 8.08
C ALA A 136 1.18 -7.24 7.06
N PHE A 137 1.52 -6.01 7.43
CA PHE A 137 2.23 -5.06 6.57
C PHE A 137 3.59 -4.68 7.19
N LEU A 138 4.58 -5.56 7.08
CA LEU A 138 5.90 -5.41 7.73
C LEU A 138 6.63 -4.08 7.48
N GLY A 139 6.39 -3.40 6.35
CA GLY A 139 6.95 -2.08 6.08
C GLY A 139 6.36 -0.95 6.95
N LEU A 140 5.14 -1.14 7.46
CA LEU A 140 4.36 -0.11 8.15
C LEU A 140 5.01 0.32 9.47
N GLU A 141 5.66 -0.58 10.20
CA GLU A 141 6.36 -0.20 11.44
C GLU A 141 7.51 0.76 11.19
N SER A 142 8.27 0.52 10.12
CA SER A 142 9.38 1.40 9.72
C SER A 142 8.85 2.75 9.24
N ASP A 143 7.76 2.74 8.46
CA ASP A 143 7.09 3.96 7.98
C ASP A 143 6.51 4.79 9.13
N LEU A 144 6.01 4.15 10.18
CA LEU A 144 5.41 4.83 11.34
C LEU A 144 6.42 5.21 12.43
N LYS A 145 7.73 5.09 12.16
CA LYS A 145 8.77 5.53 13.11
C LYS A 145 8.80 7.06 13.21
N GLU A 146 8.92 7.60 14.42
CA GLU A 146 9.10 9.04 14.62
C GLU A 146 10.54 9.49 14.35
N LYS A 147 10.70 10.79 14.04
CA LYS A 147 11.98 11.48 13.84
C LYS A 147 12.91 10.78 12.86
N GLN A 148 12.36 10.35 11.73
CA GLN A 148 13.14 9.82 10.62
C GLN A 148 13.93 10.96 9.97
N THR A 149 15.11 10.66 9.42
CA THR A 149 15.95 11.65 8.74
C THR A 149 15.93 11.40 7.24
N LYS A 150 15.77 12.45 6.43
CA LYS A 150 15.85 12.38 4.97
C LYS A 150 16.55 13.61 4.40
N ARG A 151 17.17 13.41 3.24
CA ARG A 151 17.73 14.47 2.41
C ARG A 151 16.86 14.69 1.18
N ILE A 152 16.61 15.94 0.83
CA ILE A 152 15.88 16.33 -0.38
C ILE A 152 16.65 17.40 -1.15
N THR A 153 16.60 17.33 -2.47
CA THR A 153 17.11 18.39 -3.35
C THR A 153 15.96 19.30 -3.73
N LEU A 154 16.13 20.60 -3.50
CA LEU A 154 15.20 21.62 -3.92
C LEU A 154 15.78 22.38 -5.11
N VAL A 155 14.95 22.66 -6.10
CA VAL A 155 15.26 23.46 -7.28
C VAL A 155 14.50 24.78 -7.16
N LEU A 156 15.19 25.89 -7.35
CA LEU A 156 14.57 27.21 -7.41
C LEU A 156 13.87 27.36 -8.76
N LYS A 157 12.55 27.49 -8.71
CA LYS A 157 11.67 27.84 -9.82
C LYS A 157 11.22 29.29 -9.69
N ASN A 158 10.49 29.78 -10.70
CA ASN A 158 9.96 31.15 -10.71
C ASN A 158 9.04 31.46 -9.52
N ASP A 159 8.38 30.45 -8.97
CA ASP A 159 7.42 30.53 -7.86
C ASP A 159 8.01 30.08 -6.51
N GLY A 160 9.32 29.83 -6.45
CA GLY A 160 10.04 29.46 -5.23
C GLY A 160 10.72 28.09 -5.29
N TRP A 161 11.04 27.54 -4.14
CA TRP A 161 11.74 26.26 -4.03
C TRP A 161 10.79 25.08 -4.20
N SER A 162 11.17 24.12 -5.03
CA SER A 162 10.37 22.94 -5.31
C SER A 162 11.24 21.69 -5.22
N ALA A 163 10.76 20.68 -4.51
CA ALA A 163 11.35 19.36 -4.57
C ALA A 163 11.15 18.75 -5.96
N GLU A 164 12.21 18.14 -6.50
CA GLU A 164 12.08 17.29 -7.67
C GLU A 164 11.29 16.02 -7.29
N ARG A 165 10.31 15.63 -8.11
CA ARG A 165 9.42 14.49 -7.86
C ARG A 165 10.03 13.18 -8.34
#